data_AF-A0A524L5X5-F1
#
_entry.id   AF-A0A524L5X5-F1
#
_cell.length_a   1.000
_cell.length_b   1.000
_cell.length_c   1.000
_cell.angle_alpha   90.00
_cell.angle_beta   90.00
_cell.angle_gamma   90.00
#
_symmetry.space_group_name_H-M   'P 1'
#
loop_
_entity.id
_entity.type
_entity.pdbx_description
1 polymer ?
#
loop_
_entity_poly.entity_id
_entity_poly.type
_entity_poly.pdbx_seq_one_letter_code
_entity_poly.pdbx_strand_id
1 'polypeptide(L)' 'MQVGRLYGESGDNDLFTDQVLPSFGAGIRFLASETERLTFRLDFAWGKNGNYGIYFQLGEYF' A
#
# COMPACT_ATOMS: atom_id res chain seq x y z
N MET A 1 -1.97 -5.61 6.65
CA MET A 1 -2.20 -6.60 5.57
C MET A 1 -3.40 -6.11 4.77
N GLN A 2 -3.27 -5.98 3.46
CA GLN A 2 -4.35 -5.59 2.56
C GLN A 2 -4.54 -6.69 1.51
N VAL A 3 -5.78 -6.92 1.10
CA VAL A 3 -6.11 -7.87 0.03
C VAL A 3 -6.93 -7.13 -1.01
N GLY A 4 -6.41 -7.03 -2.23
CA GLY A 4 -7.11 -6.48 -3.39
C GLY A 4 -7.61 -7.59 -4.32
N ARG A 5 -8.62 -7.29 -5.14
CA ARG A 5 -9.08 -8.17 -6.22
C ARG A 5 -9.20 -7.38 -7.53
N LEU A 6 -8.73 -7.95 -8.63
CA LEU A 6 -8.97 -7.42 -9.97
C LEU A 6 -10.33 -7.89 -10.50
N TYR A 7 -11.15 -6.98 -11.03
CA TYR A 7 -12.38 -7.31 -11.75
C TYR A 7 -12.17 -7.06 -13.26
N GLY A 8 -12.24 -8.13 -14.05
CA GLY A 8 -12.11 -8.12 -15.51
C GLY A 8 -12.37 -9.51 -16.08
N GLU A 9 -12.89 -9.58 -17.31
CA GLU A 9 -13.19 -10.85 -17.99
C GLU A 9 -11.89 -11.64 -18.20
N SER A 10 -11.77 -12.80 -17.56
CA SER A 10 -10.63 -13.71 -17.72
C SER A 10 -11.17 -15.06 -18.16
N GLY A 11 -10.79 -15.49 -19.36
CA GLY A 11 -11.14 -16.79 -19.91
C GLY A 11 -10.62 -17.92 -19.04
N ASP A 12 -11.54 -18.84 -18.73
CA ASP A 12 -11.40 -20.21 -18.23
C ASP A 12 -10.16 -20.61 -17.40
N ASN A 13 -10.43 -20.86 -16.12
CA ASN A 13 -9.79 -21.81 -15.19
C ASN A 13 -8.71 -21.34 -14.19
N ASP A 14 -8.22 -20.10 -14.22
CA ASP A 14 -7.23 -19.56 -13.24
C ASP A 14 -7.78 -18.47 -12.29
N LEU A 15 -9.09 -18.52 -12.01
CA LEU A 15 -9.84 -17.44 -11.34
C LEU A 15 -9.42 -17.14 -9.89
N PHE A 16 -8.86 -18.10 -9.15
CA PHE A 16 -8.57 -17.92 -7.72
C PHE A 16 -7.15 -17.45 -7.43
N THR A 17 -6.15 -17.87 -8.21
CA THR A 17 -4.75 -17.53 -7.94
C THR A 17 -4.39 -16.15 -8.51
N ASP A 18 -4.88 -15.80 -9.70
CA ASP A 18 -4.42 -14.59 -10.40
C ASP A 18 -5.20 -13.31 -10.12
N GLN A 19 -6.45 -13.43 -9.67
CA GLN A 19 -7.25 -12.24 -9.38
C GLN A 19 -6.99 -11.65 -7.99
N VAL A 20 -6.40 -12.42 -7.07
CA VAL A 20 -6.15 -11.98 -5.69
C VAL A 20 -4.76 -11.35 -5.60
N LEU A 21 -4.72 -10.13 -5.07
CA LEU A 21 -3.51 -9.34 -4.87
C LEU A 21 -3.29 -9.16 -3.35
N PRO A 22 -2.76 -10.17 -2.65
CA PRO A 22 -2.39 -10.01 -1.25
C PRO A 22 -1.16 -9.10 -1.16
N SER A 23 -1.17 -8.22 -0.17
CA SER A 23 -0.03 -7.38 0.16
C SER A 23 0.12 -7.18 1.67
N PHE A 24 1.37 -6.99 2.09
CA PHE A 24 1.71 -6.60 3.44
C PHE A 24 2.70 -5.44 3.39
N GLY A 25 2.74 -4.65 4.44
CA GLY A 25 3.65 -3.52 4.51
C GLY A 25 3.85 -3.05 5.92
N ALA A 26 4.92 -2.32 6.13
CA ALA A 26 5.28 -1.69 7.38
C ALA A 26 5.72 -0.26 7.09
N GLY A 27 5.46 0.66 8.01
CA GLY A 27 5.82 2.05 7.83
C GLY A 27 6.09 2.74 9.14
N ILE A 28 6.83 3.83 9.05
CA ILE A 28 7.12 4.75 10.15
C ILE A 28 6.38 6.05 9.88
N ARG A 29 5.81 6.61 10.93
CA ARG A 29 5.11 7.90 10.89
C ARG A 29 5.62 8.78 12.01
N PHE A 30 5.98 10.01 11.65
CA PHE A 30 6.46 11.02 12.58
C PHE A 30 5.59 12.26 12.49
N LEU A 31 5.32 12.87 13.63
CA LEU A 31 4.86 14.25 13.70
C LEU A 31 6.13 15.12 13.72
N ALA A 32 6.43 15.78 12.61
CA ALA A 32 7.64 16.58 12.46
C ALA A 32 7.52 17.92 13.20
N SER A 33 6.32 18.50 13.25
CA SER A 33 6.03 19.74 13.97
C SER A 33 4.59 19.70 14.46
N GLU A 34 4.36 19.78 15.77
CA GLU A 34 3.00 19.85 16.32
C GLU A 34 2.38 21.24 16.12
N THR A 35 3.20 22.29 16.24
CA THR A 35 2.81 23.69 16.03
C THR A 35 2.32 23.92 14.60
N GLU A 36 3.05 23.39 13.61
CA GLU A 36 2.70 23.49 12.19
C GLU A 36 1.90 22.28 11.70
N ARG A 37 1.58 21.35 12.60
CA ARG A 37 0.87 20.08 12.31
C ARG A 37 1.47 19.33 11.10
N LEU A 38 2.79 19.41 10.96
CA LEU A 38 3.54 18.76 9.89
C LEU A 38 3.74 17.28 10.25
N THR A 39 3.32 16.41 9.34
CA THR A 39 3.41 14.95 9.47
C THR A 39 4.25 14.37 8.34
N PHE A 40 5.06 13.37 8.69
CA PHE A 40 5.89 12.63 7.78
C PHE A 40 5.52 11.15 7.84
N ARG A 41 5.47 10.49 6.68
CA ARG A 41 5.25 9.05 6.59
C ARG A 41 6.16 8.43 5.55
N LEU A 42 6.75 7.30 5.91
CA LEU A 42 7.46 6.42 5.00
C LEU A 42 6.93 5.00 5.19
N ASP A 43 6.30 4.44 4.16
CA ASP A 43 5.82 3.06 4.16
C ASP A 43 6.58 2.23 3.12
N PHE A 44 6.89 0.99 3.50
CA PHE A 44 7.37 -0.04 2.60
C PHE A 44 6.27 -1.12 2.47
N ALA A 45 5.95 -1.54 1.26
CA ALA A 45 5.00 -2.61 0.99
C ALA A 45 5.59 -3.69 0.08
N TRP A 46 5.22 -4.94 0.36
CA TRP A 46 5.47 -6.12 -0.46
C TRP A 46 4.14 -6.70 -0.93
N GLY A 47 4.06 -7.04 -2.21
CA GLY A 47 2.90 -7.64 -2.86
C GLY A 47 3.23 -8.94 -3.58
N LYS A 48 2.23 -9.47 -4.31
CA LYS A 48 2.35 -10.70 -5.11
C LYS A 48 3.46 -10.57 -6.18
N ASN A 49 4.08 -11.70 -6.53
CA ASN A 49 5.05 -11.85 -7.63
C ASN A 49 6.30 -10.96 -7.52
N GLY A 50 6.80 -10.72 -6.30
CA GLY A 50 8.00 -9.92 -6.07
C GLY A 50 7.79 -8.42 -6.27
N ASN A 51 6.54 -7.96 -6.37
CA ASN A 51 6.22 -6.54 -6.42
C ASN A 51 6.48 -5.90 -5.05
N TYR A 52 7.18 -4.76 -5.04
CA TYR A 52 7.38 -3.96 -3.84
C TYR A 52 7.16 -2.48 -4.16
N GLY A 53 6.73 -1.73 -3.14
CA GLY A 53 6.45 -0.30 -3.23
C GLY A 53 7.04 0.44 -2.05
N ILE A 54 7.59 1.63 -2.31
CA ILE A 54 8.00 2.57 -1.28
C ILE A 54 7.10 3.80 -1.43
N TYR A 55 6.47 4.21 -0.34
CA TYR A 55 5.55 5.33 -0.28
C TYR A 55 6.06 6.38 0.68
N PHE A 56 6.01 7.62 0.26
CA PHE A 56 6.44 8.77 1.03
C PHE A 56 5.31 9.79 1.08
N GLN A 57 5.05 10.37 2.25
CA GLN A 57 4.04 11.39 2.42
C GLN A 57 4.55 12.49 3.37
N LEU A 58 4.40 13.74 2.92
CA LEU A 58 4.41 14.92 3.76
C LEU A 58 2.98 15.44 3.82
N GLY A 59 2.47 15.69 5.01
CA GLY A 59 1.13 16.23 5.20
C GLY A 59 1.16 17.37 6.20
N GLU A 60 0.53 18.47 5.85
CA GLU A 60 0.26 19.59 6.73
C GLU A 60 -1.25 19.66 6.96
N TYR A 61 -1.67 19.82 8.22
CA TYR A 61 -3.09 19.93 8.56
C TYR A 61 -3.39 21.37 8.99
N PHE A 62 -4.33 22.04 8.30
CA PHE A 62 -4.79 23.39 8.61
C PHE A 62 -5.98 23.36 9.58
#